data_AF-A0A1M6KLL4-F1
#
_entry.id   AF-A0A1M6KLL4-F1
#
_cell.length_a   1.000
_cell.length_b   1.000
_cell.length_c   1.000
_cell.angle_alpha   90.00
_cell.angle_beta   90.00
_cell.angle_gamma   90.00
#
_symmetry.space_group_name_H-M   'P 1'
#
loop_
_entity.id
_entity.type
_entity.pdbx_description
1 polymer ?
#
loop_
_entity_poly.entity_id
_entity_poly.type
_entity_poly.pdbx_seq_one_letter_code
_entity_poly.pdbx_strand_id
1 'polypeptide(L)' 'TDIFTDKAMDEVYRYSAGSSRATNKVCTHSLMFASQRAKKLIDDHMVRTVIEGELP' A
#
# COMPACT_ATOMS: atom_id res chain seq x y z
N THR A 1 8.99 -6.80 13.21
CA THR A 1 7.95 -7.50 12.41
C THR A 1 7.51 -6.53 11.36
N ASP A 2 7.84 -6.78 10.11
CA ASP A 2 7.55 -5.84 9.02
C ASP A 2 6.08 -5.94 8.63
N ILE A 3 5.45 -4.78 8.45
CA ILE A 3 4.02 -4.68 8.08
C ILE A 3 3.86 -4.75 6.56
N PHE A 4 4.85 -4.26 5.83
CA PHE A 4 4.93 -4.31 4.37
C PHE A 4 6.07 -5.24 3.96
N THR A 5 5.90 -5.95 2.85
CA THR A 5 7.03 -6.63 2.18
C THR A 5 7.92 -5.59 1.50
N ASP A 6 9.18 -5.94 1.25
CA ASP A 6 10.10 -5.06 0.51
C ASP A 6 9.54 -4.67 -0.87
N LYS A 7 8.89 -5.63 -1.56
CA LYS A 7 8.22 -5.38 -2.84
C LYS A 7 7.05 -4.40 -2.72
N ALA A 8 6.29 -4.48 -1.63
CA ALA A 8 5.21 -3.55 -1.36
C ALA A 8 5.76 -2.13 -1.16
N MET A 9 6.88 -1.99 -0.43
CA MET A 9 7.55 -0.70 -0.22
C MET A 9 8.06 -0.09 -1.53
N ASP A 10 8.61 -0.91 -2.44
CA ASP A 10 9.02 -0.46 -3.78
C ASP A 10 7.84 0.07 -4.60
N GLU A 11 6.69 -0.61 -4.57
CA GLU A 11 5.49 -0.15 -5.27
C GLU A 11 4.90 1.13 -4.67
N VAL A 12 4.91 1.27 -3.34
CA VAL A 12 4.53 2.51 -2.65
C VAL A 12 5.43 3.67 -3.10
N TYR A 13 6.75 3.44 -3.16
CA TYR A 13 7.71 4.46 -3.58
C TYR A 13 7.51 4.85 -5.05
N ARG A 14 7.33 3.84 -5.92
CA ARG A 14 7.06 4.04 -7.36
C ARG A 14 5.77 4.84 -7.59
N TYR A 15 4.69 4.49 -6.91
CA TYR A 15 3.40 5.19 -7.04
C TYR A 15 3.46 6.62 -6.49
N SER A 16 4.09 6.80 -5.33
CA SER A 16 4.13 8.10 -4.68
C SER A 16 5.02 9.12 -5.40
N ALA A 17 5.99 8.68 -6.21
CA ALA A 17 6.91 9.53 -6.96
C ALA A 17 7.59 10.62 -6.08
N GLY A 18 7.80 10.33 -4.79
CA GLY A 18 8.35 11.26 -3.81
C GLY A 18 7.34 12.22 -3.15
N SER A 19 6.05 12.13 -3.47
CA SER A 19 4.99 12.89 -2.79
C SER A 19 4.61 12.25 -1.46
N SER A 20 4.98 12.92 -0.36
CA SER A 20 4.62 12.49 1.01
C SER A 20 3.11 12.31 1.19
N ARG A 21 2.30 13.13 0.53
CA ARG A 21 0.84 12.99 0.52
C ARG A 21 0.40 11.68 -0.13
N ALA A 22 0.99 11.32 -1.27
CA ALA A 22 0.65 10.09 -1.98
C ALA A 22 1.09 8.85 -1.19
N THR A 23 2.28 8.87 -0.58
CA THR A 23 2.75 7.81 0.32
C THR A 23 1.79 7.60 1.49
N ASN A 24 1.44 8.66 2.21
CA ASN A 24 0.52 8.56 3.37
C ASN A 24 -0.84 8.02 2.96
N LYS A 25 -1.36 8.44 1.79
CA LYS A 25 -2.63 7.96 1.26
C LYS A 25 -2.57 6.45 1.00
N VAL A 26 -1.63 6.00 0.18
CA VAL A 26 -1.51 4.59 -0.20
C VAL A 26 -1.25 3.69 1.02
N CYS A 27 -0.42 4.13 1.96
CA CYS A 27 -0.14 3.37 3.20
C CYS A 27 -1.39 3.24 4.07
N THR A 28 -2.14 4.33 4.26
CA THR A 28 -3.37 4.32 5.08
C THR A 28 -4.41 3.37 4.49
N HIS A 29 -4.64 3.45 3.18
CA HIS A 29 -5.60 2.59 2.50
C HIS A 29 -5.14 1.12 2.50
N SER A 30 -3.85 0.87 2.32
CA SER A 30 -3.27 -0.49 2.40
C SER A 30 -3.46 -1.10 3.79
N LEU A 31 -3.24 -0.33 4.85
CA LEU A 31 -3.46 -0.76 6.24
C LEU A 31 -4.93 -1.05 6.52
N MET A 32 -5.84 -0.18 6.06
CA MET A 32 -7.29 -0.40 6.20
C MET A 32 -7.73 -1.67 5.46
N PHE A 33 -7.26 -1.86 4.24
CA PHE A 33 -7.57 -3.03 3.41
C PHE A 33 -7.04 -4.33 4.06
N ALA A 34 -5.83 -4.31 4.60
CA ALA A 34 -5.25 -5.43 5.33
C ALA A 34 -6.02 -5.77 6.61
N SER A 35 -6.41 -4.74 7.38
CA SER A 35 -7.20 -4.90 8.59
C SER A 35 -8.57 -5.53 8.30
N GLN A 36 -9.25 -5.10 7.23
CA GLN A 36 -10.53 -5.69 6.83
C GLN A 36 -10.42 -7.17 6.43
N ARG A 37 -9.27 -7.57 5.87
CA ARG A 37 -9.01 -8.95 5.43
C ARG A 37 -8.30 -9.80 6.49
N ALA A 38 -8.11 -9.29 7.71
CA ALA A 38 -7.34 -9.90 8.78
C ALA A 38 -5.93 -10.36 8.34
N LYS A 39 -5.31 -9.61 7.43
CA LYS A 39 -3.95 -9.88 6.93
C LYS A 39 -2.93 -9.13 7.80
N LYS A 40 -1.92 -9.85 8.29
CA LYS A 40 -0.82 -9.29 9.11
C LYS A 40 0.30 -8.65 8.29
N LEU A 41 0.44 -9.05 7.02
CA LEU A 41 1.51 -8.62 6.13
C LEU A 41 0.88 -8.10 4.83
N ILE A 42 1.34 -6.93 4.38
CA ILE A 42 0.90 -6.28 3.16
C ILE A 42 1.91 -6.60 2.07
N ASP A 43 1.45 -7.27 1.02
CA ASP A 43 2.24 -7.57 -0.17
C ASP A 43 2.02 -6.55 -1.31
N ASP A 44 2.82 -6.66 -2.37
CA ASP A 44 2.77 -5.80 -3.54
C ASP A 44 1.45 -5.89 -4.32
N HIS A 45 0.75 -7.03 -4.23
CA HIS A 45 -0.51 -7.24 -4.92
C HIS A 45 -1.65 -6.48 -4.23
N MET A 46 -1.65 -6.46 -2.89
CA MET A 46 -2.56 -5.66 -2.09
C MET A 46 -2.37 -4.16 -2.33
N VAL A 47 -1.11 -3.69 -2.36
CA VAL A 47 -0.80 -2.28 -2.66
C VAL A 47 -1.29 -1.91 -4.06
N ARG A 48 -1.04 -2.74 -5.08
CA ARG A 48 -1.56 -2.51 -6.44
C ARG A 48 -3.08 -2.48 -6.50
N THR A 49 -3.76 -3.38 -5.79
CA THR A 49 -5.23 -3.38 -5.71
C THR A 49 -5.77 -2.08 -5.10
N VAL A 50 -5.09 -1.55 -4.08
CA VAL A 50 -5.46 -0.27 -3.46
C VAL A 50 -5.22 0.89 -4.43
N ILE A 51 -4.09 0.90 -5.13
CA ILE A 51 -3.76 1.93 -6.14
C ILE A 51 -4.79 1.91 -7.29
N GLU A 52 -5.09 0.73 -7.83
CA GLU A 52 -6.07 0.55 -8.92
C GLU A 52 -7.48 0.93 -8.47
N GLY A 53 -7.88 0.61 -7.24
CA GLY A 53 -9.17 1.01 -6.68
C GLY A 53 -9.27 2.51 -6.36
N GLU A 54 -8.16 3.22 -6.27
CA GLU A 54 -8.09 4.67 -6.05
C GLU A 54 -7.97 5.51 -7.33
N LEU A 55 -7.65 4.88 -8.45
CA LEU A 55 -7.68 5.48 -9.78
C LEU A 55 -9.08 5.27 -10.38
N PRO A 56 -9.91 6.31 -10.55
CA PRO A 56 -11.15 6.20 -11.31
C PRO A 56 -10.91 5.90 -12.80
#